data_AF-A0A959PDI3-F1
#
_entry.id   AF-A0A959PDI3-F1
#
_cell.length_a   1.000
_cell.length_b   1.000
_cell.length_c   1.000
_cell.angle_alpha   90.00
_cell.angle_beta   90.00
_cell.angle_gamma   90.00
#
_symmetry.space_group_name_H-M   'P 1'
#
loop_
_entity.id
_entity.type
_entity.pdbx_description
1 polymer ?
#
loop_
_entity_poly.entity_id
_entity_poly.type
_entity_poly.pdbx_seq_one_letter_code
_entity_poly.pdbx_strand_id
1 'polypeptide(L)'
;MKQLYLISRERSVSLNGLNYAMAGLMLVMGLVWTSAANAQCQPELMLTCPGDVTLECGEENDVFLTGMPEVFSDCVEGEVTVYYTDEVVEAGCSQTIARTWVAEVDDLVEMCTQFIYTEDTTGPELIGVPADMEVDCVEEVPAQEMISASDYCNAVVNIDTYSSETGNATDSCTLSTAVGPGEDWAIWLPTLMDEGYVSGVSWVFEGDASMIMYADNTAEINGVIHNSAEPNKKFQVTMKFTNGMGWADWSALGRNYKDDLNIADGYYQDWQYYEMVNVFSHLTGMGDFAGSELYLYHMPSDYFFGFQCGERANNKNDHFGISGWFTFQGHMNGEAVEGHGDLNCDKECVPYNLQDCPNDDEFTYFWYAEDDCGNFSFATQVITVNDDVAPEFINCPADETVECDMW
;
A
#
# COMPACT_ATOMS: atom_id res chain seq x y z
N MET A 1 -32.99 28.27 -39.05
CA MET A 1 -33.00 29.19 -37.90
C MET A 1 -31.69 28.97 -37.15
N LYS A 2 -30.87 30.03 -36.97
CA LYS A 2 -29.53 30.10 -36.28
C LYS A 2 -28.41 29.32 -36.99
N GLN A 3 -27.43 29.87 -37.72
CA GLN A 3 -26.61 31.10 -37.67
C GLN A 3 -25.49 31.10 -36.62
N LEU A 4 -24.24 31.00 -37.13
CA LEU A 4 -22.93 31.27 -36.52
C LEU A 4 -22.93 32.51 -35.63
N TYR A 5 -22.03 32.55 -34.62
CA TYR A 5 -21.20 33.73 -34.32
C TYR A 5 -19.94 33.36 -33.52
N LEU A 6 -18.78 33.63 -34.11
CA LEU A 6 -17.50 33.84 -33.43
C LEU A 6 -17.47 35.31 -32.93
N ILE A 7 -17.04 35.53 -31.69
CA ILE A 7 -16.69 36.87 -31.17
C ILE A 7 -15.34 36.76 -30.47
N SER A 8 -14.29 37.29 -31.09
CA SER A 8 -13.05 37.69 -30.42
C SER A 8 -13.27 39.04 -29.72
N ARG A 9 -12.76 39.17 -28.49
CA ARG A 9 -12.76 40.43 -27.72
C ARG A 9 -11.55 41.28 -28.11
N GLU A 10 -11.79 42.46 -28.66
CA GLU A 10 -10.80 43.55 -28.68
C GLU A 10 -10.90 44.38 -27.39
N ARG A 11 -9.75 44.67 -26.78
CA ARG A 11 -9.60 45.70 -25.74
C ARG A 11 -9.17 47.01 -26.40
N SER A 12 -9.90 48.06 -26.06
CA SER A 12 -9.70 49.46 -26.43
C SER A 12 -8.37 50.05 -25.99
N VAL A 13 -7.71 50.81 -26.88
CA VAL A 13 -6.87 51.97 -26.51
C VAL A 13 -7.20 53.11 -27.46
N SER A 14 -7.63 54.24 -26.90
CA SER A 14 -7.92 55.47 -27.65
C SER A 14 -6.63 56.22 -27.96
N LEU A 15 -6.55 56.83 -29.14
CA LEU A 15 -5.68 57.97 -29.39
C LEU A 15 -6.31 58.86 -30.49
N ASN A 16 -6.33 60.15 -30.18
CA ASN A 16 -7.00 61.23 -30.88
C ASN A 16 -6.36 61.60 -32.22
N GLY A 17 -7.19 62.06 -33.16
CA GLY A 17 -6.89 63.31 -33.87
C GLY A 17 -6.59 63.24 -35.38
N LEU A 18 -7.40 63.98 -36.13
CA LEU A 18 -7.04 64.84 -37.27
C LEU A 18 -6.76 64.22 -38.66
N ASN A 19 -7.79 64.37 -39.51
CA ASN A 19 -7.82 65.21 -40.73
C ASN A 19 -7.20 64.76 -42.08
N TYR A 20 -8.09 64.81 -43.09
CA TYR A 20 -7.92 65.12 -44.53
C TYR A 20 -6.99 64.24 -45.40
N ALA A 21 -7.56 63.54 -46.39
CA ALA A 21 -7.89 64.10 -47.71
C ALA A 21 -8.22 62.98 -48.71
N MET A 22 -9.42 63.03 -49.30
CA MET A 22 -9.67 62.38 -50.58
C MET A 22 -8.92 63.12 -51.68
N ALA A 23 -8.09 62.41 -52.43
CA ALA A 23 -7.72 62.79 -53.79
C ALA A 23 -8.06 61.59 -54.68
N GLY A 24 -9.10 61.76 -55.51
CA GLY A 24 -9.46 60.79 -56.52
C GLY A 24 -8.42 60.74 -57.63
N LEU A 25 -8.18 59.55 -58.15
CA LEU A 25 -7.74 59.37 -59.53
C LEU A 25 -8.37 58.10 -60.08
N MET A 26 -9.33 58.30 -60.97
CA MET A 26 -9.97 57.26 -61.77
C MET A 26 -8.92 56.76 -62.77
N LEU A 27 -8.43 55.53 -62.61
CA LEU A 27 -7.57 54.88 -63.61
C LEU A 27 -8.34 53.74 -64.29
N VAL A 28 -8.25 53.81 -65.61
CA VAL A 28 -8.90 53.05 -66.66
C VAL A 28 -8.71 51.54 -66.52
N MET A 29 -9.78 50.80 -66.80
CA MET A 29 -9.80 49.36 -66.97
C MET A 29 -8.69 48.89 -67.91
N GLY A 30 -7.75 48.12 -67.36
CA GLY A 30 -6.96 47.15 -68.08
C GLY A 30 -7.19 45.79 -67.44
N LEU A 31 -8.25 45.10 -67.85
CA LEU A 31 -8.44 43.67 -67.58
C LEU A 31 -7.33 42.92 -68.32
N VAL A 32 -6.18 42.79 -67.68
CA VAL A 32 -5.23 41.74 -68.02
C VAL A 32 -5.87 40.48 -67.48
N TRP A 33 -6.50 39.71 -68.38
CA TRP A 33 -6.72 38.29 -68.15
C TRP A 33 -5.33 37.65 -68.06
N THR A 34 -4.70 37.72 -66.89
CA THR A 34 -3.81 36.65 -66.50
C THR A 34 -4.72 35.44 -66.41
N SER A 35 -4.55 34.50 -67.35
CA SER A 35 -5.07 33.15 -67.22
C SER A 35 -4.96 32.75 -65.76
N ALA A 36 -6.07 32.37 -65.13
CA ALA A 36 -6.00 31.58 -63.92
C ALA A 36 -5.00 30.47 -64.26
N ALA A 37 -3.80 30.52 -63.67
CA ALA A 37 -2.96 29.35 -63.61
C ALA A 37 -3.89 28.28 -63.04
N ASN A 38 -4.05 27.20 -63.80
CA ASN A 38 -4.67 25.99 -63.31
C ASN A 38 -4.05 25.74 -61.93
N ALA A 39 -4.80 26.03 -60.85
CA ALA A 39 -4.34 25.73 -59.51
C ALA A 39 -4.43 24.21 -59.43
N GLN A 40 -3.39 23.57 -59.96
CA GLN A 40 -3.26 22.14 -60.01
C GLN A 40 -3.20 21.73 -58.56
N CYS A 41 -4.27 21.09 -58.09
CA CYS A 41 -4.37 20.70 -56.71
C CYS A 41 -3.13 19.90 -56.34
N GLN A 42 -2.44 20.32 -55.28
CA GLN A 42 -1.24 19.64 -54.81
C GLN A 42 -1.71 18.53 -53.89
N PRO A 43 -1.29 17.27 -54.11
CA PRO A 43 -1.67 16.18 -53.22
C PRO A 43 -1.07 16.44 -51.84
N GLU A 44 -1.90 16.32 -50.81
CA GLU A 44 -1.53 16.53 -49.41
C GLU A 44 -1.97 15.33 -48.58
N LEU A 45 -1.11 14.92 -47.65
CA LEU A 45 -1.39 13.93 -46.62
C LEU A 45 -0.92 14.52 -45.30
N MET A 46 -1.73 14.39 -44.26
CA MET A 46 -1.41 14.80 -42.90
C MET A 46 -1.86 13.71 -41.94
N LEU A 47 -0.97 13.35 -41.02
CA LEU A 47 -1.20 12.36 -39.99
C LEU A 47 -1.02 13.02 -38.62
N THR A 48 -2.04 12.94 -37.77
CA THR A 48 -1.95 13.37 -36.36
C THR A 48 -2.12 12.16 -35.47
N CYS A 49 -1.13 11.89 -34.64
CA CYS A 49 -1.19 10.77 -33.70
C CYS A 49 -2.24 11.01 -32.62
N PRO A 50 -2.83 9.92 -32.08
CA PRO A 50 -3.54 10.01 -30.81
C PRO A 50 -2.58 10.52 -29.71
N GLY A 51 -3.15 11.07 -28.65
CA GLY A 51 -2.37 11.45 -27.47
C GLY A 51 -1.74 10.24 -26.79
N ASP A 52 -0.69 10.49 -26.01
CA ASP A 52 -0.09 9.44 -25.18
C ASP A 52 -1.11 8.91 -24.16
N VAL A 53 -0.94 7.64 -23.78
CA VAL A 53 -1.86 6.92 -22.89
C VAL A 53 -1.09 6.07 -21.90
N THR A 54 -1.61 5.92 -20.68
CA THR A 54 -1.13 4.97 -19.67
C THR A 54 -2.16 3.87 -19.51
N LEU A 55 -1.73 2.61 -19.52
CA LEU A 55 -2.53 1.41 -19.32
C LEU A 55 -2.04 0.67 -18.07
N GLU A 56 -2.94 -0.06 -17.41
CA GLU A 56 -2.50 -1.01 -16.37
C GLU A 56 -1.82 -2.22 -17.00
N CYS A 57 -0.91 -2.80 -16.24
CA CYS A 57 -0.17 -3.94 -16.72
C CYS A 57 -1.10 -5.15 -16.94
N GLY A 58 -1.03 -5.70 -18.14
CA GLY A 58 -1.92 -6.76 -18.60
C GLY A 58 -3.25 -6.34 -19.22
N GLU A 59 -3.51 -5.03 -19.30
CA GLU A 59 -4.54 -4.55 -20.22
C GLU A 59 -4.13 -4.76 -21.68
N GLU A 60 -5.13 -5.04 -22.52
CA GLU A 60 -4.88 -5.20 -23.96
C GLU A 60 -4.42 -3.87 -24.57
N ASN A 61 -3.26 -3.88 -25.23
CA ASN A 61 -2.76 -2.76 -26.02
C ASN A 61 -3.47 -2.65 -27.40
N ASP A 62 -4.82 -2.62 -27.38
CA ASP A 62 -5.66 -2.41 -28.56
C ASP A 62 -5.76 -0.90 -28.88
N VAL A 63 -5.73 -0.58 -30.16
CA VAL A 63 -5.97 0.75 -30.73
C VAL A 63 -7.33 1.35 -30.35
N PHE A 64 -8.31 0.53 -29.96
CA PHE A 64 -9.56 1.04 -29.39
C PHE A 64 -9.35 1.74 -28.03
N LEU A 65 -8.41 1.24 -27.22
CA LEU A 65 -8.07 1.77 -25.92
C LEU A 65 -7.00 2.86 -26.01
N THR A 66 -5.96 2.63 -26.83
CA THR A 66 -4.88 3.61 -26.98
C THR A 66 -5.23 4.77 -27.92
N GLY A 67 -6.32 4.65 -28.67
CA GLY A 67 -6.71 5.63 -29.67
C GLY A 67 -6.15 5.36 -31.06
N MET A 68 -6.82 5.97 -32.04
CA MET A 68 -6.53 5.88 -33.47
C MET A 68 -6.03 7.24 -33.97
N PRO A 69 -5.13 7.28 -34.97
CA PRO A 69 -4.66 8.54 -35.53
C PRO A 69 -5.73 9.19 -36.40
N GLU A 70 -5.68 10.51 -36.46
CA GLU A 70 -6.49 11.30 -37.40
C GLU A 70 -5.71 11.47 -38.70
N VAL A 71 -6.34 11.11 -39.82
CA VAL A 71 -5.74 11.22 -41.15
C VAL A 71 -6.54 12.19 -42.00
N PHE A 72 -5.84 13.14 -42.59
CA PHE A 72 -6.39 14.08 -43.55
C PHE A 72 -5.64 13.94 -44.87
N SER A 73 -6.38 13.84 -45.97
CA SER A 73 -5.81 13.81 -47.31
C SER A 73 -6.59 14.73 -48.23
N ASP A 74 -5.90 15.50 -49.05
CA ASP A 74 -6.53 16.32 -50.10
C ASP A 74 -5.88 16.01 -51.45
N CYS A 75 -6.72 15.97 -52.49
CA CYS A 75 -6.29 15.77 -53.87
C CYS A 75 -5.42 14.53 -54.14
N VAL A 76 -5.74 13.43 -53.47
CA VAL A 76 -5.22 12.08 -53.73
C VAL A 76 -6.30 11.22 -54.38
N GLU A 77 -5.92 10.32 -55.30
CA GLU A 77 -6.87 9.41 -55.97
C GLU A 77 -6.85 7.99 -55.38
N GLY A 78 -5.79 7.63 -54.63
CA GLY A 78 -5.64 6.35 -53.95
C GLY A 78 -6.40 6.24 -52.62
N GLU A 79 -6.53 5.00 -52.13
CA GLU A 79 -7.00 4.72 -50.77
C GLU A 79 -5.85 4.91 -49.78
N VAL A 80 -6.07 5.70 -48.74
CA VAL A 80 -5.07 5.91 -47.69
C VAL A 80 -4.98 4.66 -46.83
N THR A 81 -3.80 4.05 -46.79
CA THR A 81 -3.51 2.90 -45.94
C THR A 81 -2.86 3.38 -44.64
N VAL A 82 -3.37 2.92 -43.51
CA VAL A 82 -2.83 3.24 -42.18
C VAL A 82 -2.43 1.96 -41.47
N TYR A 83 -1.22 1.93 -40.93
CA TYR A 83 -0.72 0.83 -40.11
C TYR A 83 0.24 1.37 -39.04
N TYR A 84 0.64 0.52 -38.10
CA TYR A 84 1.58 0.90 -37.05
C TYR A 84 2.60 -0.20 -36.77
N THR A 85 3.69 0.21 -36.12
CA THR A 85 4.67 -0.69 -35.52
C THR A 85 4.98 -0.24 -34.10
N ASP A 86 5.08 -1.21 -33.19
CA ASP A 86 5.40 -0.97 -31.79
C ASP A 86 6.85 -1.37 -31.48
N GLU A 87 7.53 -0.54 -30.71
CA GLU A 87 8.85 -0.82 -30.16
C GLU A 87 8.85 -0.55 -28.65
N VAL A 88 9.27 -1.53 -27.85
CA VAL A 88 9.49 -1.35 -26.40
C VAL A 88 10.78 -0.54 -26.23
N VAL A 89 10.67 0.67 -25.67
CA VAL A 89 11.78 1.59 -25.47
C VAL A 89 12.34 1.55 -24.04
N GLU A 90 11.50 1.19 -23.07
CA GLU A 90 11.90 0.98 -21.68
C GLU A 90 11.14 -0.22 -21.11
N ALA A 91 11.84 -1.04 -20.32
CA ALA A 91 11.30 -2.24 -19.69
C ALA A 91 11.56 -2.22 -18.18
N GLY A 92 10.63 -2.77 -17.42
CA GLY A 92 10.62 -2.77 -15.96
C GLY A 92 9.17 -2.75 -15.47
N CYS A 93 8.97 -2.25 -14.24
CA CYS A 93 7.64 -2.05 -13.62
C CYS A 93 6.77 -1.02 -14.32
N SER A 94 7.41 -0.16 -15.10
CA SER A 94 6.72 0.64 -16.10
C SER A 94 7.38 0.38 -17.45
N GLN A 95 6.61 -0.12 -18.42
CA GLN A 95 7.11 -0.25 -19.78
C GLN A 95 6.64 0.94 -20.62
N THR A 96 7.54 1.46 -21.45
CA THR A 96 7.18 2.46 -22.45
C THR A 96 7.25 1.82 -23.83
N ILE A 97 6.17 1.95 -24.58
CA ILE A 97 6.04 1.47 -25.96
C ILE A 97 5.93 2.70 -26.87
N ALA A 98 6.83 2.81 -27.84
CA ALA A 98 6.74 3.78 -28.92
C ALA A 98 5.96 3.17 -30.09
N ARG A 99 4.73 3.62 -30.31
CA ARG A 99 3.90 3.23 -31.44
C ARG A 99 4.08 4.23 -32.58
N THR A 100 4.70 3.80 -33.67
CA THR A 100 4.85 4.61 -34.87
C THR A 100 3.72 4.31 -35.84
N TRP A 101 2.86 5.29 -36.06
CA TRP A 101 1.81 5.25 -37.06
C TRP A 101 2.35 5.72 -38.41
N VAL A 102 2.00 5.01 -39.46
CA VAL A 102 2.34 5.35 -40.85
C VAL A 102 1.05 5.43 -41.66
N ALA A 103 0.88 6.53 -42.40
CA ALA A 103 -0.17 6.68 -43.39
C ALA A 103 0.47 6.82 -44.77
N GLU A 104 0.01 6.03 -45.73
CA GLU A 104 0.55 6.00 -47.10
C GLU A 104 -0.58 6.10 -48.12
N VAL A 105 -0.39 6.95 -49.14
CA VAL A 105 -1.23 7.00 -50.33
C VAL A 105 -0.40 7.44 -51.53
N ASP A 106 -0.45 6.67 -52.62
CA ASP A 106 0.40 6.88 -53.80
C ASP A 106 1.90 6.95 -53.42
N ASP A 107 2.56 8.10 -53.62
CA ASP A 107 3.97 8.35 -53.26
C ASP A 107 4.11 9.17 -51.95
N LEU A 108 3.00 9.50 -51.28
CA LEU A 108 2.99 10.26 -50.02
C LEU A 108 3.03 9.31 -48.83
N VAL A 109 3.91 9.63 -47.88
CA VAL A 109 4.07 8.88 -46.62
C VAL A 109 4.21 9.89 -45.49
N GLU A 110 3.36 9.76 -44.48
CA GLU A 110 3.43 10.53 -43.25
C GLU A 110 3.59 9.60 -42.06
N MET A 111 4.35 10.04 -41.06
CA MET A 111 4.65 9.27 -39.86
C MET A 111 4.47 10.12 -38.62
N CYS A 112 3.94 9.52 -37.56
CA CYS A 112 3.95 10.13 -36.23
C CYS A 112 4.14 9.05 -35.18
N THR A 113 4.51 9.46 -33.96
CA THR A 113 4.75 8.55 -32.85
C THR A 113 3.84 8.90 -31.68
N GLN A 114 3.21 7.88 -31.12
CA GLN A 114 2.49 7.91 -29.85
C GLN A 114 3.32 7.14 -28.81
N PHE A 115 3.37 7.62 -27.57
CA PHE A 115 3.89 6.83 -26.45
C PHE A 115 2.74 6.18 -25.66
N ILE A 116 2.91 4.89 -25.37
CA ILE A 116 2.01 4.11 -24.54
C ILE A 116 2.82 3.69 -23.32
N TYR A 117 2.38 4.11 -22.14
CA TYR A 117 2.97 3.72 -20.87
C TYR A 117 2.15 2.57 -20.30
N THR A 118 2.84 1.60 -19.69
CA THR A 118 2.22 0.61 -18.82
C THR A 118 2.72 0.88 -17.42
N GLU A 119 1.85 0.82 -16.44
CA GLU A 119 2.18 0.87 -15.02
C GLU A 119 1.62 -0.39 -14.38
N ASP A 120 2.38 -1.01 -13.50
CA ASP A 120 1.87 -2.07 -12.65
C ASP A 120 1.53 -1.49 -11.28
N THR A 121 0.24 -1.38 -10.99
CA THR A 121 -0.26 -0.92 -9.69
C THR A 121 -1.01 -2.00 -8.93
N THR A 122 -1.04 -3.24 -9.45
CA THR A 122 -1.86 -4.32 -8.90
C THR A 122 -0.96 -5.39 -8.29
N GLY A 123 -1.25 -5.78 -7.04
CA GLY A 123 -0.49 -6.85 -6.39
C GLY A 123 -0.74 -8.23 -6.98
N PRO A 124 0.15 -9.21 -6.72
CA PRO A 124 0.01 -10.57 -7.23
C PRO A 124 -1.31 -11.23 -6.87
N GLU A 125 -1.86 -12.06 -7.75
CA GLU A 125 -2.99 -12.94 -7.40
C GLU A 125 -2.50 -14.11 -6.52
N LEU A 126 -3.06 -14.24 -5.32
CA LEU A 126 -2.82 -15.38 -4.43
C LEU A 126 -3.71 -16.57 -4.83
N ILE A 127 -3.10 -17.68 -5.22
CA ILE A 127 -3.76 -18.89 -5.73
C ILE A 127 -3.64 -20.03 -4.72
N GLY A 128 -4.80 -20.61 -4.38
CA GLY A 128 -4.88 -21.75 -3.47
C GLY A 128 -5.02 -21.37 -1.99
N VAL A 129 -5.40 -20.11 -1.69
CA VAL A 129 -5.75 -19.69 -0.33
C VAL A 129 -6.90 -20.57 0.19
N PRO A 130 -6.68 -21.33 1.28
CA PRO A 130 -7.73 -22.15 1.86
C PRO A 130 -8.86 -21.28 2.44
N ALA A 131 -10.09 -21.80 2.43
CA ALA A 131 -11.21 -21.15 3.09
C ALA A 131 -11.14 -21.33 4.62
N ASP A 132 -11.76 -20.41 5.35
CA ASP A 132 -11.99 -20.54 6.78
C ASP A 132 -12.68 -21.87 7.09
N MET A 133 -12.34 -22.47 8.22
CA MET A 133 -12.86 -23.78 8.62
C MET A 133 -13.02 -23.92 10.12
N GLU A 134 -13.81 -24.92 10.50
CA GLU A 134 -14.03 -25.31 11.89
C GLU A 134 -13.41 -26.69 12.15
N VAL A 135 -12.83 -26.87 13.35
CA VAL A 135 -12.33 -28.15 13.86
C VAL A 135 -12.87 -28.41 15.25
N ASP A 136 -13.03 -29.68 15.61
CA ASP A 136 -13.65 -30.06 16.90
C ASP A 136 -12.66 -29.99 18.07
N CYS A 137 -11.35 -29.99 17.79
CA CYS A 137 -10.32 -29.88 18.82
C CYS A 137 -9.00 -29.32 18.28
N VAL A 138 -8.19 -28.75 19.20
CA VAL A 138 -6.90 -28.14 18.87
C VAL A 138 -5.89 -29.09 18.21
N GLU A 139 -5.98 -30.40 18.50
CA GLU A 139 -5.11 -31.41 17.88
C GLU A 139 -5.43 -31.66 16.39
N GLU A 140 -6.60 -31.22 15.93
CA GLU A 140 -7.06 -31.35 14.54
C GLU A 140 -6.78 -30.10 13.68
N VAL A 141 -6.22 -29.03 14.26
CA VAL A 141 -5.85 -27.82 13.52
C VAL A 141 -4.84 -28.20 12.41
N PRO A 142 -5.23 -28.09 11.12
CA PRO A 142 -4.34 -28.46 10.03
C PRO A 142 -3.17 -27.47 9.93
N ALA A 143 -1.98 -27.95 9.62
CA ALA A 143 -0.84 -27.06 9.37
C ALA A 143 -1.13 -26.10 8.21
N GLN A 144 -0.55 -24.89 8.27
CA GLN A 144 -0.69 -23.87 7.23
C GLN A 144 -0.33 -24.42 5.85
N GLU A 145 -1.25 -24.27 4.89
CA GLU A 145 -1.04 -24.74 3.52
C GLU A 145 -0.08 -23.83 2.74
N MET A 146 0.68 -24.46 1.84
CA MET A 146 1.51 -23.75 0.87
C MET A 146 0.62 -23.24 -0.27
N ILE A 147 0.62 -21.92 -0.49
CA ILE A 147 -0.06 -21.30 -1.63
C ILE A 147 0.95 -20.98 -2.75
N SER A 148 0.42 -20.55 -3.88
CA SER A 148 1.20 -19.94 -4.96
C SER A 148 0.70 -18.52 -5.23
N ALA A 149 1.50 -17.71 -5.91
CA ALA A 149 1.06 -16.42 -6.39
C ALA A 149 1.50 -16.23 -7.84
N SER A 150 0.76 -15.44 -8.60
CA SER A 150 1.12 -15.03 -9.95
C SER A 150 0.79 -13.57 -10.17
N ASP A 151 1.69 -12.86 -10.82
CA ASP A 151 1.41 -11.54 -11.36
C ASP A 151 1.44 -11.57 -12.90
N TYR A 152 0.68 -10.69 -13.55
CA TYR A 152 0.56 -10.67 -15.01
C TYR A 152 1.86 -10.25 -15.68
N CYS A 153 2.52 -9.23 -15.14
CA CYS A 153 3.64 -8.57 -15.77
C CYS A 153 4.97 -8.87 -15.10
N ASN A 154 4.92 -9.27 -13.83
CA ASN A 154 6.08 -9.37 -12.98
C ASN A 154 6.21 -10.77 -12.38
N ALA A 155 7.44 -11.13 -12.05
CA ALA A 155 7.66 -12.34 -11.27
C ALA A 155 7.29 -12.04 -9.82
N VAL A 156 6.66 -13.00 -9.16
CA VAL A 156 6.52 -12.97 -7.71
C VAL A 156 7.91 -13.17 -7.09
N VAL A 157 8.30 -12.24 -6.23
CA VAL A 157 9.62 -12.21 -5.60
C VAL A 157 9.65 -13.10 -4.36
N ASN A 158 8.62 -12.97 -3.53
CA ASN A 158 8.54 -13.58 -2.21
C ASN A 158 7.09 -13.98 -1.90
N ILE A 159 6.97 -15.10 -1.19
CA ILE A 159 5.75 -15.47 -0.48
C ILE A 159 6.16 -15.69 0.98
N ASP A 160 5.69 -14.82 1.86
CA ASP A 160 5.93 -14.89 3.29
C ASP A 160 4.68 -15.42 4.01
N THR A 161 4.88 -16.15 5.09
CA THR A 161 3.80 -16.78 5.86
C THR A 161 3.97 -16.51 7.35
N TYR A 162 2.86 -16.29 8.05
CA TYR A 162 2.81 -16.12 9.49
C TYR A 162 1.58 -16.83 10.07
N SER A 163 1.65 -17.30 11.32
CA SER A 163 0.57 -17.95 12.04
C SER A 163 0.49 -17.48 13.49
N SER A 164 -0.72 -17.38 14.04
CA SER A 164 -0.97 -16.96 15.42
C SER A 164 -2.25 -17.60 15.98
N GLU A 165 -2.25 -17.99 17.25
CA GLU A 165 -3.41 -18.46 18.03
C GLU A 165 -4.24 -17.26 18.52
N THR A 166 -4.93 -16.59 17.60
CA THR A 166 -5.70 -15.37 17.84
C THR A 166 -6.91 -15.53 18.77
N GLY A 167 -7.39 -16.75 19.02
CA GLY A 167 -8.54 -16.98 19.90
C GLY A 167 -8.22 -17.01 21.38
N ASN A 168 -6.96 -17.20 21.75
CA ASN A 168 -6.55 -17.37 23.14
C ASN A 168 -5.82 -16.13 23.67
N ALA A 169 -6.53 -14.99 23.67
CA ALA A 169 -6.00 -13.73 24.18
C ALA A 169 -5.80 -13.80 25.70
N THR A 170 -4.59 -13.53 26.18
CA THR A 170 -4.27 -13.49 27.61
C THR A 170 -4.54 -12.12 28.22
N ASP A 171 -4.29 -11.08 27.44
CA ASP A 171 -4.35 -9.69 27.89
C ASP A 171 -4.77 -8.78 26.75
N SER A 172 -5.63 -7.81 27.06
CA SER A 172 -5.95 -6.70 26.17
C SER A 172 -5.53 -5.41 26.85
N CYS A 173 -4.75 -4.61 26.13
CA CYS A 173 -4.20 -3.37 26.66
C CYS A 173 -4.53 -2.20 25.76
N THR A 174 -4.81 -1.05 26.37
CA THR A 174 -4.81 0.23 25.68
C THR A 174 -3.39 0.76 25.60
N LEU A 175 -3.07 1.39 24.47
CA LEU A 175 -1.79 2.04 24.25
C LEU A 175 -1.95 3.55 24.22
N SER A 176 -0.95 4.25 24.75
CA SER A 176 -0.83 5.69 24.64
C SER A 176 0.61 6.08 24.31
N THR A 177 0.78 7.28 23.76
CA THR A 177 2.11 7.82 23.46
C THR A 177 2.89 7.98 24.76
N ALA A 178 4.06 7.35 24.85
CA ALA A 178 4.88 7.47 26.05
C ALA A 178 5.45 8.89 26.17
N VAL A 179 5.23 9.51 27.33
CA VAL A 179 5.67 10.88 27.62
C VAL A 179 6.86 10.84 28.57
N GLY A 180 7.98 11.43 28.17
CA GLY A 180 9.26 11.37 28.88
C GLY A 180 10.11 12.63 28.72
N PRO A 181 11.41 12.56 29.06
CA PRO A 181 12.32 13.67 28.82
C PRO A 181 12.56 13.88 27.31
N GLY A 182 12.33 15.10 26.83
CA GLY A 182 12.59 15.47 25.43
C GLY A 182 11.31 15.58 24.61
N GLU A 183 11.41 15.28 23.33
CA GLU A 183 10.23 15.16 22.46
C GLU A 183 9.56 13.79 22.67
N ASP A 184 8.23 13.79 22.61
CA ASP A 184 7.38 12.63 22.85
C ASP A 184 6.78 12.12 21.55
N TRP A 185 6.74 10.81 21.40
CA TRP A 185 6.20 10.13 20.22
C TRP A 185 5.79 8.70 20.58
N ALA A 186 4.73 8.21 19.96
CA ALA A 186 4.43 6.78 19.92
C ALA A 186 5.35 6.10 18.91
N ILE A 187 5.54 6.74 17.75
CA ILE A 187 6.41 6.26 16.68
C ILE A 187 7.29 7.42 16.20
N TRP A 188 8.57 7.13 15.95
CA TRP A 188 9.52 8.07 15.37
C TRP A 188 9.88 7.64 13.95
N LEU A 189 9.73 8.54 12.96
CA LEU A 189 10.05 8.29 11.55
C LEU A 189 10.87 9.47 10.99
N PRO A 190 12.20 9.52 11.23
CA PRO A 190 13.05 10.62 10.82
C PRO A 190 13.18 10.76 9.30
N THR A 191 13.28 9.64 8.58
CA THR A 191 13.50 9.65 7.13
C THR A 191 12.39 10.41 6.40
N LEU A 192 11.13 10.28 6.85
CA LEU A 192 10.01 10.98 6.21
C LEU A 192 10.13 12.51 6.32
N MET A 193 10.79 13.03 7.36
CA MET A 193 11.09 14.46 7.46
C MET A 193 12.27 14.85 6.57
N ASP A 194 13.34 14.04 6.57
CA ASP A 194 14.54 14.29 5.78
C ASP A 194 14.24 14.31 4.27
N GLU A 195 13.28 13.49 3.83
CA GLU A 195 12.80 13.43 2.44
C GLU A 195 11.68 14.44 2.14
N GLY A 196 11.25 15.22 3.13
CA GLY A 196 10.29 16.32 2.95
C GLY A 196 8.82 15.89 2.89
N TYR A 197 8.50 14.64 3.22
CA TYR A 197 7.11 14.19 3.36
C TYR A 197 6.42 14.80 4.59
N VAL A 198 7.17 15.14 5.64
CA VAL A 198 6.68 15.81 6.86
C VAL A 198 7.64 16.88 7.37
N SER A 199 7.16 17.72 8.28
CA SER A 199 7.93 18.79 8.94
C SER A 199 8.37 18.46 10.37
N GLY A 200 8.02 17.28 10.87
CA GLY A 200 8.41 16.77 12.18
C GLY A 200 8.52 15.26 12.19
N VAL A 201 9.36 14.72 13.06
CA VAL A 201 9.68 13.28 13.13
C VAL A 201 8.75 12.49 14.06
N SER A 202 7.99 13.18 14.90
CA SER A 202 7.18 12.58 15.97
C SER A 202 5.76 12.27 15.54
N TRP A 203 5.36 11.02 15.73
CA TRP A 203 4.02 10.50 15.46
C TRP A 203 3.36 10.06 16.75
N VAL A 204 2.12 10.48 16.98
CA VAL A 204 1.40 10.22 18.23
C VAL A 204 0.08 9.51 17.93
N PHE A 205 -0.41 8.73 18.87
CA PHE A 205 -1.68 8.01 18.68
C PHE A 205 -2.85 8.99 18.56
N GLU A 206 -3.78 8.65 17.68
CA GLU A 206 -5.09 9.26 17.51
C GLU A 206 -6.17 8.25 17.88
N GLY A 207 -6.99 8.57 18.87
CA GLY A 207 -8.06 7.69 19.31
C GLY A 207 -7.55 6.46 20.04
N ASP A 208 -8.25 5.34 19.86
CA ASP A 208 -7.96 4.09 20.56
C ASP A 208 -6.86 3.32 19.81
N ALA A 209 -5.77 3.03 20.53
CA ALA A 209 -4.75 2.08 20.12
C ALA A 209 -4.71 0.94 21.13
N SER A 210 -4.45 -0.28 20.67
CA SER A 210 -4.47 -1.47 21.51
C SER A 210 -3.27 -2.38 21.25
N MET A 211 -2.93 -3.16 22.27
CA MET A 211 -2.07 -4.32 22.16
C MET A 211 -2.84 -5.53 22.69
N ILE A 212 -2.91 -6.60 21.91
CA ILE A 212 -3.45 -7.90 22.33
C ILE A 212 -2.27 -8.88 22.43
N MET A 213 -2.21 -9.64 23.51
CA MET A 213 -1.23 -10.72 23.70
C MET A 213 -1.95 -12.07 23.73
N TYR A 214 -1.31 -13.09 23.18
CA TYR A 214 -1.90 -14.42 22.99
C TYR A 214 -1.11 -15.50 23.73
N ALA A 215 -1.77 -16.63 24.00
CA ALA A 215 -1.20 -17.73 24.78
C ALA A 215 -0.01 -18.42 24.09
N ASP A 216 0.09 -18.33 22.76
CA ASP A 216 1.21 -18.84 21.95
C ASP A 216 2.46 -17.94 21.98
N ASN A 217 2.45 -16.87 22.80
CA ASN A 217 3.47 -15.83 22.87
C ASN A 217 3.59 -14.96 21.60
N THR A 218 2.54 -14.90 20.79
CA THR A 218 2.37 -13.83 19.81
C THR A 218 1.68 -12.62 20.43
N ALA A 219 1.80 -11.47 19.78
CA ALA A 219 1.08 -10.26 20.14
C ALA A 219 0.84 -9.38 18.92
N GLU A 220 -0.13 -8.49 19.02
CA GLU A 220 -0.46 -7.55 17.95
C GLU A 220 -0.79 -6.16 18.50
N ILE A 221 -0.26 -5.13 17.84
CA ILE A 221 -0.62 -3.73 18.05
C ILE A 221 -1.43 -3.23 16.87
N ASN A 222 -2.56 -2.60 17.16
CA ASN A 222 -3.36 -1.87 16.20
C ASN A 222 -3.70 -0.47 16.70
N GLY A 223 -3.71 0.52 15.82
CA GLY A 223 -4.12 1.88 16.17
C GLY A 223 -3.88 2.87 15.03
N VAL A 224 -4.24 4.13 15.23
CA VAL A 224 -3.97 5.19 14.26
C VAL A 224 -2.94 6.14 14.86
N ILE A 225 -1.97 6.57 14.06
CA ILE A 225 -1.03 7.64 14.42
C ILE A 225 -1.19 8.82 13.46
N HIS A 226 -0.91 10.02 13.95
CA HIS A 226 -0.78 11.23 13.14
C HIS A 226 0.54 11.93 13.41
N ASN A 227 1.05 12.64 12.40
CA ASN A 227 2.21 13.48 12.58
C ASN A 227 1.87 14.65 13.52
N SER A 228 2.69 14.87 14.54
CA SER A 228 2.42 15.90 15.56
C SER A 228 2.42 17.34 15.03
N ALA A 229 3.14 17.62 13.94
CA ALA A 229 3.15 18.93 13.28
C ALA A 229 2.06 19.05 12.21
N GLU A 230 1.62 17.93 11.63
CA GLU A 230 0.72 17.87 10.47
C GLU A 230 -0.37 16.79 10.64
N PRO A 231 -1.42 17.05 11.44
CA PRO A 231 -2.36 16.00 11.88
C PRO A 231 -3.18 15.31 10.78
N ASN A 232 -3.18 15.81 9.55
CA ASN A 232 -3.83 15.12 8.42
C ASN A 232 -2.95 14.06 7.76
N LYS A 233 -1.64 14.04 8.06
CA LYS A 233 -0.71 13.00 7.63
C LYS A 233 -0.73 11.91 8.68
N LYS A 234 -1.27 10.75 8.30
CA LYS A 234 -1.65 9.67 9.23
C LYS A 234 -1.21 8.32 8.70
N PHE A 235 -1.07 7.38 9.63
CA PHE A 235 -0.95 5.95 9.32
C PHE A 235 -1.87 5.14 10.22
N GLN A 236 -2.52 4.12 9.66
CA GLN A 236 -2.97 2.96 10.41
C GLN A 236 -1.74 2.12 10.74
N VAL A 237 -1.59 1.78 12.02
CA VAL A 237 -0.51 0.93 12.53
C VAL A 237 -1.04 -0.48 12.68
N THR A 238 -0.31 -1.45 12.13
CA THR A 238 -0.46 -2.87 12.44
C THR A 238 0.93 -3.43 12.67
N MET A 239 1.24 -3.82 13.91
CA MET A 239 2.51 -4.47 14.23
C MET A 239 2.24 -5.83 14.86
N LYS A 240 2.80 -6.89 14.28
CA LYS A 240 2.66 -8.25 14.77
C LYS A 240 3.98 -8.72 15.36
N PHE A 241 3.89 -9.49 16.42
CA PHE A 241 4.98 -9.94 17.23
C PHE A 241 4.87 -11.44 17.45
N THR A 242 6.00 -12.12 17.49
CA THR A 242 6.12 -13.57 17.73
C THR A 242 7.26 -13.86 18.70
N ASN A 243 7.38 -15.13 19.10
CA ASN A 243 8.46 -15.62 19.96
C ASN A 243 8.61 -14.81 21.26
N GLY A 244 7.51 -14.36 21.86
CA GLY A 244 7.53 -13.68 23.15
C GLY A 244 8.22 -14.55 24.21
N MET A 245 9.25 -14.02 24.85
CA MET A 245 9.99 -14.76 25.86
C MET A 245 10.52 -13.86 26.98
N GLY A 246 10.70 -14.45 28.17
CA GLY A 246 11.29 -13.75 29.30
C GLY A 246 12.80 -13.56 29.17
N TRP A 247 13.37 -12.72 30.03
CA TRP A 247 14.80 -12.39 30.03
C TRP A 247 15.74 -13.60 30.07
N ALA A 248 15.40 -14.64 30.85
CA ALA A 248 16.26 -15.81 30.99
C ALA A 248 16.49 -16.52 29.64
N ASP A 249 15.43 -16.69 28.86
CA ASP A 249 15.50 -17.33 27.54
C ASP A 249 16.08 -16.37 26.50
N TRP A 250 15.67 -15.10 26.52
CA TRP A 250 16.18 -14.06 25.62
C TRP A 250 17.71 -13.92 25.72
N SER A 251 18.22 -13.76 26.94
CA SER A 251 19.66 -13.60 27.19
C SER A 251 20.47 -14.87 26.92
N ALA A 252 19.86 -16.06 27.04
CA ALA A 252 20.51 -17.33 26.70
C ALA A 252 20.83 -17.44 25.20
N LEU A 253 20.13 -16.70 24.34
CA LEU A 253 20.42 -16.57 22.91
C LEU A 253 21.58 -15.62 22.61
N GLY A 254 22.20 -15.00 23.64
CA GLY A 254 23.26 -14.00 23.48
C GLY A 254 22.74 -12.60 23.15
N ARG A 255 21.44 -12.37 23.33
CA ARG A 255 20.75 -11.10 23.10
C ARG A 255 20.72 -10.25 24.37
N ASN A 256 20.30 -9.00 24.24
CA ASN A 256 20.31 -8.01 25.32
C ASN A 256 19.05 -7.14 25.29
N TYR A 257 18.95 -6.21 26.24
CA TYR A 257 17.87 -5.23 26.37
C TYR A 257 18.39 -3.80 26.19
N LYS A 258 17.47 -2.88 25.94
CA LYS A 258 17.77 -1.47 25.72
C LYS A 258 17.35 -0.64 26.95
N ASP A 259 18.22 0.31 27.34
CA ASP A 259 18.02 1.17 28.51
C ASP A 259 18.69 2.54 28.31
N ASP A 260 18.21 3.32 27.33
CA ASP A 260 18.86 4.58 26.93
C ASP A 260 18.85 5.62 28.06
N LEU A 261 17.81 5.58 28.90
CA LEU A 261 17.59 6.53 29.99
C LEU A 261 18.14 6.03 31.33
N ASN A 262 18.71 4.82 31.38
CA ASN A 262 19.19 4.18 32.61
C ASN A 262 18.07 4.12 33.68
N ILE A 263 16.87 3.74 33.27
CA ILE A 263 15.66 3.64 34.10
C ILE A 263 15.18 2.20 34.28
N ALA A 264 15.74 1.24 33.54
CA ALA A 264 15.32 -0.16 33.63
C ALA A 264 15.54 -0.76 35.03
N ASP A 265 16.57 -0.33 35.78
CA ASP A 265 16.76 -0.60 37.22
C ASP A 265 16.48 -2.05 37.69
N GLY A 266 16.85 -3.05 36.87
CA GLY A 266 16.62 -4.47 37.16
C GLY A 266 15.27 -5.04 36.69
N TYR A 267 14.29 -4.20 36.36
CA TYR A 267 12.98 -4.59 35.84
C TYR A 267 13.06 -5.33 34.50
N TYR A 268 14.15 -5.16 33.75
CA TYR A 268 14.40 -5.88 32.50
C TYR A 268 14.37 -7.41 32.64
N GLN A 269 14.53 -7.93 33.87
CA GLN A 269 14.44 -9.36 34.15
C GLN A 269 13.00 -9.88 34.10
N ASP A 270 12.02 -9.01 34.30
CA ASP A 270 10.59 -9.31 34.30
C ASP A 270 9.91 -8.91 32.97
N TRP A 271 10.68 -8.37 32.01
CA TRP A 271 10.15 -8.01 30.69
C TRP A 271 9.91 -9.23 29.81
N GLN A 272 8.91 -9.10 28.95
CA GLN A 272 8.70 -9.93 27.77
C GLN A 272 9.45 -9.29 26.59
N TYR A 273 10.15 -10.10 25.80
CA TYR A 273 10.87 -9.69 24.61
C TYR A 273 10.27 -10.39 23.40
N TYR A 274 9.89 -9.60 22.40
CA TYR A 274 9.27 -10.10 21.18
C TYR A 274 10.15 -9.88 19.96
N GLU A 275 9.98 -10.75 18.99
CA GLU A 275 10.45 -10.55 17.62
C GLU A 275 9.28 -10.01 16.79
N MET A 276 9.43 -8.81 16.20
CA MET A 276 8.56 -8.32 15.13
C MET A 276 8.47 -9.32 13.97
N VAL A 277 7.25 -9.56 13.51
CA VAL A 277 6.94 -10.30 12.30
C VAL A 277 7.11 -9.35 11.12
N ASN A 278 8.21 -9.51 10.40
CA ASN A 278 8.53 -8.68 9.23
C ASN A 278 7.41 -8.76 8.19
N VAL A 279 7.21 -7.66 7.45
CA VAL A 279 6.23 -7.53 6.35
C VAL A 279 4.77 -7.52 6.81
N PHE A 280 4.37 -8.46 7.68
CA PHE A 280 3.05 -8.47 8.31
C PHE A 280 2.88 -7.34 9.34
N SER A 281 3.98 -6.75 9.79
CA SER A 281 3.98 -5.46 10.48
C SER A 281 4.15 -4.33 9.46
N HIS A 282 3.21 -3.39 9.42
CA HIS A 282 3.15 -2.33 8.40
C HIS A 282 2.44 -1.07 8.89
N LEU A 283 2.62 0.02 8.14
CA LEU A 283 1.96 1.30 8.30
C LEU A 283 1.21 1.66 7.01
N THR A 284 -0.12 1.60 7.05
CA THR A 284 -0.96 1.96 5.89
C THR A 284 -1.31 3.44 5.96
N GLY A 285 -0.97 4.18 4.91
CA GLY A 285 -1.18 5.62 4.82
C GLY A 285 -2.65 6.00 4.87
N MET A 286 -2.96 7.05 5.63
CA MET A 286 -4.29 7.60 5.81
C MET A 286 -4.27 9.12 5.63
N GLY A 287 -5.45 9.71 5.37
CA GLY A 287 -5.57 11.16 5.18
C GLY A 287 -4.74 11.63 3.98
N ASP A 288 -3.83 12.56 4.21
CA ASP A 288 -2.93 13.09 3.17
C ASP A 288 -1.92 12.06 2.65
N PHE A 289 -1.76 10.92 3.34
CA PHE A 289 -0.92 9.79 2.94
C PHE A 289 -1.72 8.59 2.41
N ALA A 290 -3.03 8.74 2.17
CA ALA A 290 -3.82 7.67 1.58
C ALA A 290 -3.16 7.11 0.31
N GLY A 291 -2.97 5.78 0.26
CA GLY A 291 -2.27 5.08 -0.82
C GLY A 291 -0.76 4.89 -0.61
N SER A 292 -0.19 5.42 0.48
CA SER A 292 1.17 5.08 0.91
C SER A 292 1.16 3.81 1.77
N GLU A 293 2.25 3.05 1.78
CA GLU A 293 2.38 1.81 2.55
C GLU A 293 3.84 1.63 2.97
N LEU A 294 4.09 1.31 4.24
CA LEU A 294 5.45 1.05 4.77
C LEU A 294 5.49 -0.28 5.52
N TYR A 295 6.26 -1.24 5.03
CA TYR A 295 6.50 -2.52 5.70
C TYR A 295 7.62 -2.40 6.70
N LEU A 296 7.39 -2.99 7.87
CA LEU A 296 8.31 -2.93 8.99
C LEU A 296 9.10 -4.23 9.10
N TYR A 297 10.35 -4.07 9.51
CA TYR A 297 11.29 -5.16 9.71
C TYR A 297 11.98 -4.99 11.05
N HIS A 298 12.23 -6.11 11.71
CA HIS A 298 12.89 -6.13 13.00
C HIS A 298 14.25 -5.42 12.94
N MET A 299 14.49 -4.49 13.88
CA MET A 299 15.80 -3.90 14.07
C MET A 299 16.29 -4.10 15.51
N PRO A 300 17.54 -4.57 15.70
CA PRO A 300 18.46 -5.07 14.67
C PRO A 300 17.98 -6.41 14.08
N SER A 301 18.41 -6.74 12.87
CA SER A 301 17.99 -7.95 12.14
C SER A 301 18.56 -9.25 12.72
N ASP A 302 19.53 -9.17 13.63
CA ASP A 302 20.03 -10.29 14.42
C ASP A 302 19.28 -10.48 15.74
N TYR A 303 18.26 -9.65 15.99
CA TYR A 303 17.44 -9.64 17.21
C TYR A 303 18.26 -9.40 18.48
N PHE A 304 19.44 -8.77 18.39
CA PHE A 304 20.23 -8.48 19.58
C PHE A 304 19.46 -7.63 20.61
N PHE A 305 18.59 -6.74 20.14
CA PHE A 305 17.53 -6.14 20.95
C PHE A 305 16.19 -6.61 20.39
N GLY A 306 15.20 -6.78 21.26
CA GLY A 306 13.84 -7.15 20.87
C GLY A 306 12.87 -6.01 21.13
N PHE A 307 11.60 -6.23 20.80
CA PHE A 307 10.53 -5.38 21.30
C PHE A 307 10.29 -5.73 22.77
N GLN A 308 10.76 -4.86 23.66
CA GLN A 308 10.73 -5.05 25.10
C GLN A 308 9.42 -4.51 25.68
N CYS A 309 8.70 -5.35 26.41
CA CYS A 309 7.39 -5.06 26.98
C CYS A 309 7.39 -5.35 28.48
N GLY A 310 7.08 -4.35 29.31
CA GLY A 310 7.25 -4.44 30.76
C GLY A 310 7.20 -3.08 31.47
N GLU A 311 7.36 -3.11 32.80
CA GLU A 311 7.52 -1.89 33.61
C GLU A 311 8.80 -1.15 33.20
N ARG A 312 8.68 0.12 32.81
CA ARG A 312 9.77 0.98 32.29
C ARG A 312 10.37 0.53 30.96
N ALA A 313 9.72 -0.41 30.27
CA ALA A 313 10.23 -0.94 29.01
C ALA A 313 9.98 0.00 27.82
N ASN A 314 9.13 1.03 27.95
CA ASN A 314 8.85 2.00 26.89
C ASN A 314 10.03 2.94 26.56
N ASN A 315 11.14 2.89 27.32
CA ASN A 315 12.35 3.68 27.08
C ASN A 315 12.11 5.21 27.08
N LYS A 316 11.06 5.68 27.76
CA LYS A 316 10.68 7.10 27.90
C LYS A 316 10.38 7.50 29.35
N ASN A 317 9.70 6.66 30.11
CA ASN A 317 9.30 6.93 31.50
C ASN A 317 9.24 5.63 32.34
N ASP A 318 8.73 5.73 33.57
CA ASP A 318 8.64 4.62 34.51
C ASP A 318 7.32 3.82 34.45
N HIS A 319 6.45 4.09 33.47
CA HIS A 319 5.21 3.34 33.28
C HIS A 319 5.45 1.98 32.62
N PHE A 320 4.45 1.10 32.74
CA PHE A 320 4.40 -0.11 31.94
C PHE A 320 4.22 0.25 30.48
N GLY A 321 4.95 -0.40 29.59
CA GLY A 321 4.90 -0.05 28.18
C GLY A 321 5.69 -0.99 27.29
N ILE A 322 5.79 -0.61 26.02
CA ILE A 322 6.55 -1.35 25.01
C ILE A 322 7.45 -0.38 24.24
N SER A 323 8.65 -0.84 23.89
CA SER A 323 9.49 -0.16 22.91
C SER A 323 10.30 -1.12 22.06
N GLY A 324 10.73 -0.65 20.89
CA GLY A 324 11.58 -1.41 19.99
C GLY A 324 11.99 -0.59 18.78
N TRP A 325 13.00 -1.08 18.08
CA TRP A 325 13.45 -0.49 16.82
C TRP A 325 12.93 -1.29 15.64
N PHE A 326 12.67 -0.59 14.55
CA PHE A 326 12.37 -1.22 13.27
C PHE A 326 13.07 -0.47 12.14
N THR A 327 13.32 -1.18 11.06
CA THR A 327 13.51 -0.55 9.74
C THR A 327 12.20 -0.59 8.99
N PHE A 328 12.05 0.26 7.99
CA PHE A 328 10.92 0.18 7.09
C PHE A 328 11.35 0.34 5.64
N GLN A 329 10.57 -0.24 4.73
CA GLN A 329 10.64 -0.01 3.29
C GLN A 329 9.23 -0.03 2.73
N GLY A 330 8.98 0.69 1.64
CA GLY A 330 7.67 0.74 0.99
C GLY A 330 7.55 1.95 0.09
N HIS A 331 6.34 2.49 -0.05
CA HIS A 331 6.03 3.57 -0.96
C HIS A 331 5.33 4.73 -0.27
N MET A 332 5.81 5.95 -0.53
CA MET A 332 5.19 7.20 -0.11
C MET A 332 4.75 7.98 -1.34
N ASN A 333 3.44 8.17 -1.51
CA ASN A 333 2.87 8.79 -2.72
C ASN A 333 3.37 8.17 -4.05
N GLY A 334 3.59 6.85 -4.05
CA GLY A 334 4.11 6.10 -5.21
C GLY A 334 5.63 6.12 -5.39
N GLU A 335 6.37 6.85 -4.55
CA GLU A 335 7.85 6.83 -4.57
C GLU A 335 8.38 5.86 -3.51
N ALA A 336 9.35 5.02 -3.89
CA ALA A 336 9.98 4.09 -2.97
C ALA A 336 10.76 4.83 -1.87
N VAL A 337 10.55 4.43 -0.62
CA VAL A 337 11.26 4.95 0.55
C VAL A 337 11.75 3.79 1.42
N GLU A 338 12.92 3.98 2.03
CA GLU A 338 13.43 3.09 3.07
C GLU A 338 13.99 3.90 4.23
N GLY A 339 13.85 3.39 5.46
CA GLY A 339 14.27 4.12 6.63
C GLY A 339 14.28 3.29 7.89
N HIS A 340 14.30 3.98 9.01
CA HIS A 340 14.26 3.38 10.34
C HIS A 340 13.36 4.19 11.25
N GLY A 341 12.90 3.55 12.31
CA GLY A 341 12.07 4.16 13.31
C GLY A 341 12.12 3.42 14.64
N ASP A 342 11.40 3.99 15.59
CA ASP A 342 11.20 3.35 16.89
C ASP A 342 9.73 3.44 17.34
N LEU A 343 9.37 2.52 18.22
CA LEU A 343 8.09 2.48 18.93
C LEU A 343 8.36 2.78 20.40
N ASN A 344 7.57 3.66 21.01
CA ASN A 344 7.62 3.96 22.44
C ASN A 344 6.20 4.23 22.97
N CYS A 345 5.62 3.27 23.67
CA CYS A 345 4.22 3.37 24.11
C CYS A 345 4.06 3.02 25.59
N ASP A 346 3.24 3.80 26.29
CA ASP A 346 2.70 3.40 27.59
C ASP A 346 1.54 2.41 27.35
N LYS A 347 1.40 1.45 28.25
CA LYS A 347 0.45 0.34 28.13
C LYS A 347 -0.32 0.14 29.43
N GLU A 348 -1.64 0.11 29.35
CA GLU A 348 -2.52 -0.23 30.46
C GLU A 348 -3.36 -1.46 30.10
N CYS A 349 -3.23 -2.54 30.86
CA CYS A 349 -3.86 -3.82 30.55
C CYS A 349 -5.03 -4.12 31.47
N VAL A 350 -6.03 -4.77 30.90
CA VAL A 350 -7.03 -5.54 31.64
C VAL A 350 -6.81 -7.02 31.31
N PRO A 351 -6.79 -7.91 32.32
CA PRO A 351 -6.82 -9.34 32.05
C PRO A 351 -7.99 -9.65 31.13
N TYR A 352 -7.75 -10.45 30.09
CA TYR A 352 -8.83 -10.84 29.20
C TYR A 352 -9.79 -11.72 30.01
N ASN A 353 -10.99 -11.21 30.29
CA ASN A 353 -12.01 -11.98 31.01
C ASN A 353 -12.56 -13.03 30.04
N LEU A 354 -11.92 -14.21 30.01
CA LEU A 354 -12.49 -15.42 29.42
C LEU A 354 -13.72 -15.82 30.25
N GLN A 355 -14.84 -15.18 29.97
CA GLN A 355 -16.15 -15.61 30.40
C GLN A 355 -17.01 -15.80 29.15
N ASP A 356 -16.64 -16.79 28.33
CA ASP A 356 -17.52 -17.72 27.63
C ASP A 356 -16.60 -18.81 27.01
N CYS A 357 -17.00 -20.08 27.15
CA CYS A 357 -16.38 -21.34 26.70
C CYS A 357 -14.82 -21.44 26.55
N PRO A 358 -14.12 -22.30 27.34
CA PRO A 358 -12.66 -22.45 27.30
C PRO A 358 -12.04 -23.00 26.00
N ASN A 359 -12.82 -23.24 24.95
CA ASN A 359 -12.40 -24.01 23.78
C ASN A 359 -12.72 -23.32 22.44
N ASP A 360 -13.09 -22.04 22.45
CA ASP A 360 -13.20 -21.24 21.22
C ASP A 360 -11.81 -20.69 20.87
N ASP A 361 -10.85 -21.59 20.62
CA ASP A 361 -9.53 -21.20 20.11
C ASP A 361 -9.67 -20.83 18.63
N GLU A 362 -8.92 -19.83 18.20
CA GLU A 362 -8.88 -19.39 16.81
C GLU A 362 -7.43 -19.35 16.39
N PHE A 363 -7.13 -19.97 15.25
CA PHE A 363 -5.82 -19.91 14.63
C PHE A 363 -5.94 -19.15 13.32
N THR A 364 -5.16 -18.09 13.17
CA THR A 364 -5.13 -17.33 11.92
C THR A 364 -3.82 -17.59 11.19
N TYR A 365 -3.94 -17.99 9.93
CA TYR A 365 -2.85 -18.11 8.98
C TYR A 365 -2.85 -16.92 8.04
N PHE A 366 -1.67 -16.36 7.82
CA PHE A 366 -1.45 -15.17 7.01
C PHE A 366 -0.49 -15.50 5.88
N TRP A 367 -0.81 -15.02 4.69
CA TRP A 367 0.06 -15.05 3.52
C TRP A 367 0.26 -13.64 2.99
N TYR A 368 1.47 -13.37 2.55
CA TYR A 368 1.88 -12.16 1.85
C TYR A 368 2.61 -12.56 0.58
N ALA A 369 2.31 -11.91 -0.55
CA ALA A 369 3.12 -12.00 -1.75
C ALA A 369 3.40 -10.61 -2.29
N GLU A 370 4.60 -10.41 -2.82
CA GLU A 370 5.06 -9.17 -3.44
C GLU A 370 5.75 -9.49 -4.77
N ASP A 371 5.54 -8.63 -5.76
CA ASP A 371 6.20 -8.68 -7.06
C ASP A 371 7.44 -7.80 -7.13
N ASP A 372 8.13 -7.86 -8.28
CA ASP A 372 9.31 -7.06 -8.57
C ASP A 372 9.06 -5.53 -8.54
N CYS A 373 7.81 -5.09 -8.51
CA CYS A 373 7.38 -3.69 -8.50
C CYS A 373 6.98 -3.20 -7.12
N GLY A 374 7.01 -4.09 -6.12
CA GLY A 374 6.60 -3.78 -4.76
C GLY A 374 5.08 -3.65 -4.61
N ASN A 375 4.30 -4.10 -5.61
CA ASN A 375 2.88 -4.36 -5.39
C ASN A 375 2.74 -5.69 -4.66
N PHE A 376 1.67 -5.82 -3.89
CA PHE A 376 1.55 -6.90 -2.92
C PHE A 376 0.10 -7.29 -2.68
N SER A 377 -0.07 -8.51 -2.19
CA SER A 377 -1.36 -9.05 -1.78
C SER A 377 -1.24 -9.78 -0.45
N PHE A 378 -2.30 -9.68 0.35
CA PHE A 378 -2.45 -10.40 1.60
C PHE A 378 -3.65 -11.35 1.53
N ALA A 379 -3.55 -12.46 2.24
CA ALA A 379 -4.69 -13.35 2.50
C ALA A 379 -4.62 -13.90 3.91
N THR A 380 -5.79 -14.25 4.44
CA THR A 380 -5.92 -14.92 5.73
C THR A 380 -6.81 -16.15 5.62
N GLN A 381 -6.55 -17.13 6.46
CA GLN A 381 -7.46 -18.22 6.78
C GLN A 381 -7.64 -18.23 8.29
N VAL A 382 -8.89 -18.27 8.73
CA VAL A 382 -9.26 -18.43 10.13
C VAL A 382 -9.71 -19.86 10.37
N ILE A 383 -9.12 -20.51 11.37
CA ILE A 383 -9.52 -21.84 11.85
C ILE A 383 -10.12 -21.66 13.22
N THR A 384 -11.43 -21.88 13.34
CA THR A 384 -12.16 -21.83 14.60
C THR A 384 -12.21 -23.23 15.20
N VAL A 385 -11.78 -23.37 16.45
CA VAL A 385 -11.94 -24.60 17.23
C VAL A 385 -13.26 -24.47 17.97
N ASN A 386 -14.16 -25.45 17.80
CA ASN A 386 -15.44 -25.51 18.51
C ASN A 386 -15.51 -26.81 19.32
N ASP A 387 -15.68 -26.73 20.64
CA ASP A 387 -15.95 -27.93 21.44
C ASP A 387 -17.45 -28.25 21.50
N ASP A 388 -17.91 -28.97 20.48
CA ASP A 388 -19.29 -29.50 20.42
C ASP A 388 -19.38 -30.96 20.91
N VAL A 389 -18.29 -31.56 21.39
CA VAL A 389 -18.25 -32.97 21.81
C VAL A 389 -18.53 -33.08 23.30
N ALA A 390 -19.74 -33.51 23.65
CA ALA A 390 -20.11 -33.75 25.04
C ALA A 390 -19.16 -34.75 25.73
N PRO A 391 -18.76 -34.50 26.99
CA PRO A 391 -17.86 -35.41 27.70
C PRO A 391 -18.50 -36.78 27.91
N GLU A 392 -17.71 -37.83 27.72
CA GLU A 392 -18.14 -39.19 28.07
C GLU A 392 -17.89 -39.50 29.55
N PHE A 393 -18.91 -39.99 30.25
CA PHE A 393 -18.72 -40.52 31.60
C PHE A 393 -18.02 -41.89 31.53
N ILE A 394 -16.73 -41.90 31.84
CA ILE A 394 -15.96 -43.15 31.99
C ILE A 394 -16.01 -43.56 33.46
N ASN A 395 -16.49 -44.77 33.75
CA ASN A 395 -16.70 -45.34 35.10
C ASN A 395 -17.87 -44.74 35.90
N CYS A 396 -19.07 -44.66 35.31
CA CYS A 396 -20.28 -44.45 36.09
C CYS A 396 -20.37 -45.49 37.23
N PRO A 397 -20.66 -45.08 38.48
CA PRO A 397 -20.97 -46.01 39.56
C PRO A 397 -22.09 -46.96 39.11
N ALA A 398 -22.02 -48.22 39.53
CA ALA A 398 -23.16 -49.11 39.36
C ALA A 398 -24.35 -48.58 40.17
N ASP A 399 -25.57 -48.75 39.64
CA ASP A 399 -26.78 -48.42 40.39
C ASP A 399 -26.77 -49.13 41.75
N GLU A 400 -26.85 -48.37 42.83
CA GLU A 400 -27.05 -48.93 44.16
C GLU A 400 -28.54 -48.95 44.51
N THR A 401 -29.03 -50.11 44.93
CA THR A 401 -30.37 -50.23 45.53
C THR A 401 -30.20 -50.22 47.04
N VAL A 402 -30.84 -49.27 47.71
CA VAL A 402 -30.87 -49.17 49.18
C VAL A 402 -32.29 -49.39 49.70
N GLU A 403 -32.40 -50.12 50.81
CA GLU A 403 -33.67 -50.35 51.50
C GLU A 403 -34.21 -49.05 52.12
N CYS A 404 -35.53 -48.89 52.13
CA CYS A 404 -36.20 -47.64 52.56
C CYS A 404 -35.90 -47.24 54.03
N ASP A 405 -35.40 -48.15 54.85
CA ASP A 405 -35.01 -47.90 56.24
C ASP A 405 -33.59 -47.36 56.42
N MET A 406 -32.85 -47.16 55.31
CA MET A 406 -31.50 -46.60 55.28
C MET A 406 -31.39 -45.22 54.60
N TRP A 407 -32.52 -44.55 54.35
CA TRP A 407 -32.58 -43.15 53.86
C TRP A 407 -32.88 -42.14 54.98
#